data_AF-A0A942PCR9-F1
#
_entry.id   AF-A0A942PCR9-F1
#
_cell.length_a   1.000
_cell.length_b   1.000
_cell.length_c   1.000
_cell.angle_alpha   90.00
_cell.angle_beta   90.00
_cell.angle_gamma   90.00
#
_symmetry.space_group_name_H-M   'P 1'
#
loop_
_entity.id
_entity.type
_entity.pdbx_description
1 polymer ?
#
loop_
_entity_poly.entity_id
_entity_poly.type
_entity_poly.pdbx_seq_one_letter_code
_entity_poly.pdbx_strand_id
1 'polypeptide(L)'
;MDELNKRYFTEEESRIILNTYSCEIYIPSYYFEAKLAIQDGALYELFFIVKYRLIHDEKSDIAKLPIHDFLLPTFIVTKPDDILKISMDLYGFEENFVIFKYYKGGEIIHNRDIIKTAGIVERYEMLLNDGKIRAPYKKINDVTNNAQKIHDVKLNVPQYIQQTKISEIYRDKNDYSKPARLVMTVKDEDNFKLKALNMRENSAFTSTLAGVSFEDIKSMLTVADNRDDKNSVSMGRIEKAIRGLR
;
A
#
# COMPACT_ATOMS: atom_id res chain seq x y z
N MET A 1 -16.96 12.29 2.94
CA MET A 1 -15.83 13.09 3.44
C MET A 1 -16.12 13.47 4.87
N ASP A 2 -15.20 13.20 5.79
CA ASP A 2 -15.27 13.66 7.18
C ASP A 2 -15.31 15.19 7.26
N GLU A 3 -15.84 15.75 8.36
CA GLU A 3 -15.96 17.21 8.56
C GLU A 3 -14.62 17.95 8.43
N LEU A 4 -13.51 17.28 8.76
CA LEU A 4 -12.16 17.83 8.60
C LEU A 4 -11.79 18.09 7.13
N ASN A 5 -12.25 17.22 6.23
CA ASN A 5 -11.94 17.33 4.80
C ASN A 5 -12.74 18.45 4.14
N LYS A 6 -13.96 18.75 4.61
CA LYS A 6 -14.77 19.87 4.09
C LYS A 6 -14.16 21.24 4.40
N ARG A 7 -13.31 21.34 5.42
CA ARG A 7 -12.64 22.61 5.77
C ARG A 7 -11.49 22.95 4.81
N TYR A 8 -10.81 21.92 4.30
CA TYR A 8 -9.57 22.09 3.53
C TYR A 8 -9.73 21.81 2.04
N PHE A 9 -10.82 21.17 1.64
CA PHE A 9 -11.15 20.89 0.26
C PHE A 9 -12.52 21.47 -0.08
N THR A 10 -12.59 22.19 -1.19
CA THR A 10 -13.85 22.70 -1.76
C THR A 10 -14.19 21.85 -2.98
N GLU A 11 -15.44 21.38 -3.04
CA GLU A 11 -15.96 20.71 -4.22
C GLU A 11 -16.58 21.74 -5.16
N GLU A 12 -16.05 21.88 -6.37
CA GLU A 12 -16.60 22.72 -7.43
C GLU A 12 -16.93 21.84 -8.63
N GLU A 13 -18.23 21.61 -8.87
CA GLU A 13 -18.73 20.74 -9.94
C GLU A 13 -18.06 19.35 -9.93
N SER A 14 -17.15 19.11 -10.87
CA SER A 14 -16.38 17.88 -11.06
C SER A 14 -14.95 17.93 -10.50
N ARG A 15 -14.59 19.01 -9.80
CA ARG A 15 -13.24 19.26 -9.29
C ARG A 15 -13.19 19.29 -7.77
N ILE A 16 -12.01 18.97 -7.24
CA ILE A 16 -11.69 19.15 -5.83
C ILE A 16 -10.52 20.13 -5.73
N ILE A 17 -10.79 21.27 -5.12
CA ILE A 17 -9.87 22.40 -5.01
C ILE A 17 -9.33 22.48 -3.58
N LEU A 18 -8.04 22.81 -3.47
CA LEU A 18 -7.39 23.02 -2.19
C LEU A 18 -7.75 24.40 -1.60
N ASN A 19 -8.28 24.42 -0.37
CA ASN A 19 -8.62 25.63 0.37
C ASN A 19 -7.68 25.93 1.56
N THR A 20 -6.51 25.27 1.61
CA THR A 20 -5.45 25.58 2.59
C THR A 20 -4.19 26.06 1.90
N TYR A 21 -3.15 26.45 2.66
CA TYR A 21 -1.96 27.09 2.10
C TYR A 21 -1.25 26.22 1.06
N SER A 22 -0.96 24.95 1.40
CA SER A 22 -0.50 23.98 0.42
C SER A 22 -0.78 22.52 0.84
N CYS A 23 -0.72 21.62 -0.13
CA CYS A 23 -0.87 20.18 0.04
C CYS A 23 0.28 19.47 -0.68
N GLU A 24 0.93 18.53 0.01
CA GLU A 24 1.92 17.63 -0.58
C GLU A 24 1.31 16.24 -0.68
N ILE A 25 1.28 15.66 -1.88
CA ILE A 25 0.90 14.26 -2.11
C ILE A 25 2.17 13.47 -2.41
N TYR A 26 2.42 12.43 -1.62
CA TYR A 26 3.60 11.57 -1.73
C TYR A 26 3.28 10.36 -2.60
N ILE A 27 3.90 10.31 -3.78
CA ILE A 27 3.70 9.24 -4.77
C ILE A 27 4.97 8.39 -4.80
N PRO A 28 4.90 7.09 -4.48
CA PRO A 28 6.06 6.20 -4.59
C PRO A 28 6.61 6.19 -6.02
N SER A 29 7.93 6.24 -6.19
CA SER A 29 8.54 6.30 -7.53
C SER A 29 8.17 5.09 -8.40
N TYR A 30 7.95 3.93 -7.80
CA TYR A 30 7.51 2.72 -8.53
C TYR A 30 6.15 2.90 -9.22
N TYR A 31 5.32 3.88 -8.83
CA TYR A 31 4.06 4.14 -9.51
C TYR A 31 4.28 4.48 -10.98
N PHE A 32 5.33 5.23 -11.30
CA PHE A 32 5.65 5.60 -12.67
C PHE A 32 6.14 4.36 -13.47
N GLU A 33 6.96 3.51 -12.85
CA GLU A 33 7.45 2.26 -13.45
C GLU A 33 6.31 1.27 -13.71
N ALA A 34 5.41 1.13 -12.75
CA ALA A 34 4.26 0.24 -12.82
C ALA A 34 3.08 0.81 -13.62
N LYS A 35 3.23 2.00 -14.24
CA LYS A 35 2.17 2.75 -14.96
C LYS A 35 0.91 3.01 -14.11
N LEU A 36 1.10 3.22 -12.80
CA LEU A 36 0.10 3.69 -11.85
C LEU A 36 0.07 5.21 -11.75
N ALA A 37 1.11 5.88 -12.26
CA ALA A 37 1.15 7.31 -12.50
C ALA A 37 1.61 7.54 -13.94
N ILE A 38 0.80 8.23 -14.74
CA ILE A 38 1.08 8.53 -16.14
C ILE A 38 0.96 10.04 -16.33
N GLN A 39 1.97 10.65 -16.93
CA GLN A 39 1.95 12.07 -17.27
C GLN A 39 1.34 12.26 -18.66
N ASP A 40 0.35 13.14 -18.77
CA ASP A 40 -0.24 13.61 -20.01
C ASP A 40 -0.20 15.14 -20.06
N GLY A 41 0.87 15.68 -20.67
CA GLY A 41 1.16 17.12 -20.66
C GLY A 41 1.37 17.65 -19.24
N ALA A 42 0.45 18.52 -18.80
CA ALA A 42 0.42 19.10 -17.45
C ALA A 42 -0.45 18.32 -16.46
N LEU A 43 -1.20 17.32 -16.94
CA LEU A 43 -2.06 16.48 -16.13
C LEU A 43 -1.36 15.16 -15.81
N TYR A 44 -1.77 14.55 -14.70
CA TYR A 44 -1.30 13.23 -14.28
C TYR A 44 -2.50 12.34 -14.00
N GLU A 45 -2.53 11.18 -14.65
CA GLU A 45 -3.42 10.10 -14.27
C GLU A 45 -2.75 9.27 -13.18
N LEU A 46 -3.39 9.18 -12.00
CA LEU A 46 -2.78 8.62 -10.79
C LEU A 46 -3.73 7.64 -10.10
N PHE A 47 -3.25 6.43 -9.82
CA PHE A 47 -3.95 5.48 -8.96
C PHE A 47 -3.96 5.99 -7.51
N PHE A 48 -5.12 6.27 -6.93
CA PHE A 48 -5.21 7.19 -5.80
C PHE A 48 -5.19 6.52 -4.42
N ILE A 49 -4.17 5.71 -4.18
CA ILE A 49 -3.84 5.17 -2.84
C ILE A 49 -2.53 5.80 -2.37
N VAL A 50 -2.65 7.04 -1.90
CA VAL A 50 -1.51 7.91 -1.65
C VAL A 50 -1.54 8.47 -0.25
N LYS A 51 -0.43 9.06 0.15
CA LYS A 51 -0.33 9.82 1.40
C LYS A 51 -0.29 11.28 1.08
N TYR A 52 -0.84 12.09 1.97
CA TYR A 52 -0.81 13.53 1.81
C TYR A 52 -0.56 14.24 3.13
N ARG A 53 0.00 15.43 3.03
CA ARG A 53 0.22 16.35 4.14
C ARG A 53 -0.40 17.69 3.78
N LEU A 54 -1.20 18.22 4.70
CA LEU A 54 -1.77 19.57 4.58
C LEU A 54 -0.88 20.54 5.36
N ILE A 55 -0.52 21.64 4.72
CA ILE A 55 0.25 22.73 5.29
C ILE A 55 -0.69 23.93 5.38
N HIS A 56 -0.88 24.44 6.59
CA HIS A 56 -1.88 25.48 6.86
C HIS A 56 -1.33 26.89 6.73
N ASP A 57 -0.06 27.10 7.09
CA ASP A 57 0.62 28.39 7.07
C ASP A 57 2.08 28.24 6.61
N GLU A 58 2.68 29.30 6.06
CA GLU A 58 4.11 29.37 5.66
C GLU A 58 5.10 29.00 6.76
N LYS A 59 4.74 29.30 8.02
CA LYS A 59 5.61 29.07 9.19
C LYS A 59 5.47 27.67 9.78
N SER A 60 4.66 26.81 9.17
CA SER A 60 4.41 25.47 9.69
C SER A 60 5.68 24.63 9.62
N ASP A 61 6.04 23.98 10.73
CA ASP A 61 7.13 23.02 10.75
C ASP A 61 6.70 21.73 10.06
N ILE A 62 7.11 21.57 8.79
CA ILE A 62 6.73 20.46 7.91
C ILE A 62 7.02 19.10 8.58
N ALA A 63 8.08 19.00 9.37
CA ALA A 63 8.48 17.75 10.03
C ALA A 63 7.50 17.30 11.12
N LYS A 64 6.73 18.23 11.71
CA LYS A 64 5.78 17.95 12.80
C LYS A 64 4.34 17.76 12.31
N LEU A 65 4.06 18.05 11.03
CA LEU A 65 2.71 17.94 10.49
C LEU A 65 2.32 16.47 10.25
N PRO A 66 1.08 16.09 10.61
CA PRO A 66 0.60 14.73 10.42
C PRO A 66 0.52 14.40 8.92
N ILE A 67 0.83 13.14 8.61
CA ILE A 67 0.64 12.58 7.27
C ILE A 67 -0.66 11.76 7.31
N HIS A 68 -1.53 12.04 6.36
CA HIS A 68 -2.84 11.41 6.23
C HIS A 68 -2.84 10.42 5.07
N ASP A 69 -3.72 9.41 5.16
CA ASP A 69 -3.95 8.46 4.07
C ASP A 69 -5.12 8.92 3.21
N PHE A 70 -4.93 8.92 1.89
CA PHE A 70 -6.01 8.99 0.91
C PHE A 70 -6.13 7.63 0.23
N LEU A 71 -7.20 6.89 0.55
CA LEU A 71 -7.36 5.50 0.16
C LEU A 71 -8.51 5.32 -0.83
N LEU A 72 -8.33 5.85 -2.04
CA LEU A 72 -9.30 5.77 -3.12
C LEU A 72 -8.76 4.85 -4.23
N PRO A 73 -9.17 3.58 -4.28
CA PRO A 73 -8.59 2.57 -5.17
C PRO A 73 -9.08 2.70 -6.62
N THR A 74 -8.90 3.87 -7.24
CA THR A 74 -9.18 4.17 -8.64
C THR A 74 -8.14 5.12 -9.22
N PHE A 75 -8.09 5.24 -10.54
CA PHE A 75 -7.38 6.34 -11.19
C PHE A 75 -8.16 7.64 -11.04
N ILE A 76 -7.43 8.72 -10.79
CA ILE A 76 -7.91 10.10 -10.85
C ILE A 76 -7.01 10.89 -11.79
N VAL A 77 -7.54 11.99 -12.33
CA VAL A 77 -6.73 12.98 -13.04
C VAL A 77 -6.42 14.12 -12.08
N THR A 78 -5.15 14.51 -12.00
CA THR A 78 -4.68 15.57 -11.12
C THR A 78 -3.73 16.53 -11.83
N LYS A 79 -3.58 17.75 -11.31
CA LYS A 79 -2.76 18.81 -11.90
C LYS A 79 -1.90 19.46 -10.81
N PRO A 80 -0.71 18.92 -10.51
CA PRO A 80 0.20 19.53 -9.53
C PRO A 80 0.74 20.87 -10.03
N ASP A 81 0.94 21.80 -9.11
CA ASP A 81 1.56 23.09 -9.39
C ASP A 81 3.10 22.99 -9.43
N ASP A 82 3.66 22.11 -8.60
CA ASP A 82 5.11 21.83 -8.56
C ASP A 82 5.37 20.34 -8.25
N ILE A 83 6.52 19.85 -8.69
CA ILE A 83 6.92 18.45 -8.58
C ILE A 83 8.34 18.35 -8.04
N LEU A 84 8.48 17.66 -6.92
CA LEU A 84 9.77 17.41 -6.28
C LEU A 84 10.06 15.91 -6.21
N LYS A 85 11.33 15.54 -6.18
CA LYS A 85 11.77 14.16 -5.94
C LYS A 85 12.59 14.13 -4.66
N ILE A 86 12.20 13.26 -3.73
CA ILE A 86 12.89 13.12 -2.45
C ILE A 86 13.03 11.64 -2.09
N SER A 87 14.11 11.28 -1.41
CA SER A 87 14.18 10.04 -0.63
C SER A 87 13.69 10.37 0.77
N MET A 88 12.70 9.64 1.27
CA MET A 88 12.29 9.77 2.67
C MET A 88 11.83 8.46 3.25
N ASP A 89 11.96 8.36 4.57
CA ASP A 89 11.39 7.27 5.31
C ASP A 89 9.93 7.56 5.66
N LEU A 90 9.02 6.81 5.02
CA LEU A 90 7.61 6.73 5.36
C LEU A 90 7.32 5.32 5.89
N TYR A 91 7.05 5.20 7.20
CA TYR A 91 6.74 3.94 7.93
C TYR A 91 7.95 3.03 8.25
N GLY A 92 9.13 3.62 8.38
CA GLY A 92 10.37 2.92 8.66
C GLY A 92 10.97 2.20 7.44
N PHE A 93 10.67 2.70 6.24
CA PHE A 93 11.24 2.28 4.96
C PHE A 93 11.65 3.52 4.18
N GLU A 94 12.95 3.63 3.91
CA GLU A 94 13.47 4.62 2.97
C GLU A 94 13.00 4.27 1.55
N GLU A 95 12.17 5.13 0.97
CA GLU A 95 11.65 4.97 -0.37
C GLU A 95 11.76 6.31 -1.12
N ASN A 96 11.97 6.23 -2.43
CA ASN A 96 12.00 7.42 -3.28
C ASN A 96 10.56 7.83 -3.61
N PHE A 97 10.21 9.07 -3.32
CA PHE A 97 8.91 9.66 -3.62
C PHE A 97 9.03 10.78 -4.63
N VAL A 98 8.02 10.87 -5.48
CA VAL A 98 7.69 12.06 -6.25
C VAL A 98 6.58 12.79 -5.49
N ILE A 99 6.86 14.02 -5.05
CA ILE A 99 5.89 14.85 -4.36
C ILE A 99 5.18 15.71 -5.38
N PHE A 100 3.86 15.61 -5.41
CA PHE A 100 3.00 16.55 -6.10
C PHE A 100 2.59 17.64 -5.11
N LYS A 101 2.97 18.88 -5.40
CA LYS A 101 2.63 20.05 -4.60
C LYS A 101 1.47 20.80 -5.22
N TYR A 102 0.53 21.17 -4.37
CA TYR A 102 -0.63 21.99 -4.72
C TYR A 102 -0.63 23.19 -3.78
N TYR A 103 -0.80 24.38 -4.33
CA TYR A 103 -1.00 25.60 -3.57
C TYR A 103 -2.49 25.89 -3.42
N LYS A 104 -2.83 26.84 -2.56
CA LYS A 104 -4.22 27.29 -2.38
C LYS A 104 -4.86 27.63 -3.73
N GLY A 105 -6.03 27.06 -4.01
CA GLY A 105 -6.73 27.19 -5.29
C GLY A 105 -6.32 26.15 -6.34
N GLY A 106 -5.30 25.32 -6.08
CA GLY A 106 -4.88 24.23 -6.95
C GLY A 106 -5.89 23.09 -7.02
N GLU A 107 -5.92 22.41 -8.17
CA GLU A 107 -6.86 21.32 -8.47
C GLU A 107 -6.24 19.97 -8.13
N ILE A 108 -6.67 19.38 -7.01
CA ILE A 108 -6.18 18.05 -6.58
C ILE A 108 -6.86 16.95 -7.37
N ILE A 109 -8.15 17.08 -7.65
CA ILE A 109 -8.87 16.18 -8.55
C ILE A 109 -9.45 17.05 -9.67
N HIS A 110 -8.92 16.88 -10.87
CA HIS A 110 -9.31 17.62 -12.07
C HIS A 110 -10.59 17.07 -12.69
N ASN A 111 -10.83 15.75 -12.55
CA ASN A 111 -12.07 15.12 -12.96
C ASN A 111 -12.47 14.02 -11.96
N ARG A 112 -13.73 14.07 -11.51
CA ARG A 112 -14.37 13.08 -10.63
C ARG A 112 -15.06 11.94 -11.37
N ASP A 113 -15.10 11.96 -12.70
CA ASP A 113 -15.67 10.90 -13.50
C ASP A 113 -14.82 9.63 -13.36
N ILE A 114 -15.28 8.71 -12.51
CA ILE A 114 -14.61 7.43 -12.31
C ILE A 114 -15.10 6.44 -13.35
N ILE A 115 -14.19 5.98 -14.21
CA ILE A 115 -14.47 4.89 -15.14
C ILE A 115 -14.57 3.59 -14.34
N LYS A 116 -15.77 2.99 -14.34
CA LYS A 116 -16.01 1.70 -13.70
C LYS A 116 -15.49 0.58 -14.59
N THR A 117 -14.52 -0.19 -14.10
CA THR A 117 -13.96 -1.33 -14.83
C THR A 117 -13.42 -2.39 -13.88
N ALA A 118 -13.62 -3.65 -14.23
CA ALA A 118 -13.07 -4.79 -13.49
C ALA A 118 -11.53 -4.80 -13.47
N GLY A 119 -10.89 -4.26 -14.52
CA GLY A 119 -9.43 -4.24 -14.63
C GLY A 119 -8.74 -3.41 -13.54
N ILE A 120 -9.41 -2.41 -12.96
CA ILE A 120 -8.85 -1.64 -11.84
C ILE A 120 -8.88 -2.46 -10.55
N VAL A 121 -9.94 -3.25 -10.33
CA VAL A 121 -10.03 -4.14 -9.16
C VAL A 121 -9.00 -5.26 -9.26
N GLU A 122 -8.82 -5.85 -10.45
CA GLU A 122 -7.76 -6.82 -10.69
C GLU A 122 -6.37 -6.23 -10.42
N ARG A 123 -6.12 -5.01 -10.91
CA ARG A 123 -4.86 -4.31 -10.69
C ARG A 123 -4.62 -4.00 -9.21
N TYR A 124 -5.66 -3.61 -8.48
CA TYR A 124 -5.59 -3.44 -7.02
C TYR A 124 -5.20 -4.76 -6.33
N GLU A 125 -5.83 -5.88 -6.69
CA GLU A 125 -5.51 -7.20 -6.12
C GLU A 125 -4.08 -7.64 -6.42
N MET A 126 -3.56 -7.34 -7.63
CA MET A 126 -2.16 -7.57 -7.97
C MET A 126 -1.22 -6.76 -7.08
N LEU A 127 -1.49 -5.46 -6.88
CA LEU A 127 -0.67 -4.62 -6.01
C LEU A 127 -0.72 -5.06 -4.54
N LEU A 128 -1.86 -5.55 -4.10
CA LEU A 128 -2.03 -6.11 -2.76
C LEU A 128 -1.18 -7.37 -2.60
N ASN A 129 -1.23 -8.28 -3.58
CA ASN A 129 -0.42 -9.52 -3.60
C ASN A 129 1.09 -9.25 -3.66
N ASP A 130 1.49 -8.19 -4.35
CA ASP A 130 2.88 -7.75 -4.45
C ASP A 130 3.38 -7.05 -3.16
N GLY A 131 2.52 -6.83 -2.17
CA GLY A 131 2.87 -6.09 -0.95
C GLY A 131 3.14 -4.60 -1.21
N LYS A 132 2.65 -4.07 -2.33
CA LYS A 132 2.89 -2.68 -2.78
C LYS A 132 1.86 -1.69 -2.22
N ILE A 133 0.70 -2.14 -1.76
CA ILE A 133 -0.30 -1.26 -1.13
C ILE A 133 0.21 -0.73 0.22
N ARG A 134 0.51 0.57 0.27
CA ARG A 134 1.03 1.29 1.45
C ARG A 134 -0.09 1.91 2.30
N ALA A 135 -1.04 1.10 2.74
CA ALA A 135 -2.11 1.52 3.64
C ALA A 135 -2.04 0.78 4.99
N PRO A 136 -2.57 1.39 6.07
CA PRO A 136 -2.72 0.73 7.36
C PRO A 136 -3.41 -0.64 7.24
N TYR A 137 -2.85 -1.68 7.85
CA TYR A 137 -3.38 -3.06 7.82
C TYR A 137 -4.89 -3.09 8.13
N LYS A 138 -5.32 -2.37 9.18
CA LYS A 138 -6.72 -2.31 9.60
C LYS A 138 -7.66 -1.76 8.52
N LYS A 139 -7.17 -0.87 7.66
CA LYS A 139 -7.95 -0.24 6.58
C LYS A 139 -7.96 -1.07 5.30
N ILE A 140 -7.06 -2.04 5.12
CA ILE A 140 -6.92 -2.76 3.83
C ILE A 140 -8.22 -3.42 3.40
N ASN A 141 -8.93 -4.10 4.30
CA ASN A 141 -10.23 -4.70 3.99
C ASN A 141 -11.24 -3.67 3.48
N ASP A 142 -11.29 -2.50 4.12
CA ASP A 142 -12.19 -1.42 3.72
C ASP A 142 -11.80 -0.87 2.35
N VAL A 143 -10.50 -0.72 2.08
CA VAL A 143 -10.01 -0.31 0.76
C VAL A 143 -10.39 -1.34 -0.30
N THR A 144 -10.25 -2.64 -0.03
CA THR A 144 -10.63 -3.67 -1.00
C THR A 144 -12.14 -3.69 -1.26
N ASN A 145 -12.94 -3.52 -0.21
CA ASN A 145 -14.39 -3.39 -0.34
C ASN A 145 -14.78 -2.13 -1.11
N ASN A 146 -14.06 -1.03 -0.91
CA ASN A 146 -14.27 0.22 -1.64
C ASN A 146 -13.90 0.06 -3.12
N ALA A 147 -12.83 -0.66 -3.45
CA ALA A 147 -12.46 -0.95 -4.85
C ALA A 147 -13.60 -1.69 -5.58
N GLN A 148 -14.12 -2.75 -4.94
CA GLN A 148 -15.27 -3.50 -5.44
C GLN A 148 -16.51 -2.61 -5.63
N LYS A 149 -16.83 -1.76 -4.65
CA LYS A 149 -17.98 -0.85 -4.70
C LYS A 149 -17.85 0.23 -5.77
N ILE A 150 -16.69 0.87 -5.89
CA ILE A 150 -16.45 1.98 -6.82
C ILE A 150 -16.61 1.49 -8.26
N HIS A 151 -16.06 0.31 -8.57
CA HIS A 151 -16.06 -0.25 -9.92
C HIS A 151 -17.21 -1.23 -10.20
N ASP A 152 -18.14 -1.38 -9.26
CA ASP A 152 -19.31 -2.28 -9.36
C ASP A 152 -18.93 -3.73 -9.70
N VAL A 153 -17.88 -4.23 -9.05
CA VAL A 153 -17.34 -5.58 -9.25
C VAL A 153 -17.46 -6.35 -7.95
N LYS A 154 -17.93 -7.60 -8.03
CA LYS A 154 -17.99 -8.52 -6.90
C LYS A 154 -16.97 -9.63 -7.11
N LEU A 155 -16.03 -9.76 -6.19
CA LEU A 155 -15.05 -10.86 -6.21
C LEU A 155 -15.69 -12.20 -5.81
N ASN A 156 -16.88 -12.18 -5.20
CA ASN A 156 -17.57 -13.37 -4.68
C ASN A 156 -16.73 -14.23 -3.72
N VAL A 157 -15.74 -13.61 -3.08
CA VAL A 157 -14.91 -14.25 -2.06
C VAL A 157 -15.51 -13.97 -0.70
N PRO A 158 -15.78 -14.99 0.13
CA PRO A 158 -16.20 -14.78 1.51
C PRO A 158 -15.22 -13.89 2.29
N GLN A 159 -15.75 -12.97 3.09
CA GLN A 159 -14.95 -11.94 3.79
C GLN A 159 -13.83 -12.54 4.66
N TYR A 160 -14.07 -13.68 5.31
CA TYR A 160 -13.06 -14.35 6.13
C TYR A 160 -11.85 -14.86 5.32
N ILE A 161 -12.04 -15.26 4.06
CA ILE A 161 -10.96 -15.68 3.16
C ILE A 161 -10.12 -14.46 2.79
N GLN A 162 -10.76 -13.34 2.49
CA GLN A 162 -10.08 -12.09 2.17
C GLN A 162 -9.26 -11.56 3.35
N GLN A 163 -9.83 -11.59 4.55
CA GLN A 163 -9.11 -11.23 5.78
C GLN A 163 -7.94 -12.16 6.06
N THR A 164 -8.11 -13.47 5.82
CA THR A 164 -7.04 -14.46 5.97
C THR A 164 -5.89 -14.18 5.01
N LYS A 165 -6.21 -13.91 3.74
CA LYS A 165 -5.23 -13.51 2.71
C LYS A 165 -4.45 -12.26 3.15
N ILE A 166 -5.14 -11.21 3.57
CA ILE A 166 -4.50 -9.96 4.02
C ILE A 166 -3.63 -10.23 5.27
N SER A 167 -4.08 -11.08 6.19
CA SER A 167 -3.30 -11.44 7.38
C SER A 167 -2.00 -12.21 7.09
N GLU A 168 -1.92 -12.87 5.93
CA GLU A 168 -0.73 -13.59 5.46
C GLU A 168 0.26 -12.69 4.72
N ILE A 169 -0.25 -11.67 4.02
CA ILE A 169 0.56 -10.69 3.28
C ILE A 169 1.35 -9.80 4.23
N TYR A 170 0.73 -9.41 5.35
CA TYR A 170 1.36 -8.56 6.35
C TYR A 170 2.02 -9.41 7.44
N ARG A 171 3.27 -9.09 7.77
CA ARG A 171 4.11 -9.80 8.76
C ARG A 171 4.77 -8.83 9.73
N ASP A 172 5.21 -9.32 10.88
CA ASP A 172 5.97 -8.50 11.84
C ASP A 172 7.26 -7.97 11.19
N LYS A 173 7.48 -6.66 11.29
CA LYS A 173 8.66 -5.99 10.74
C LYS A 173 9.97 -6.53 11.33
N ASN A 174 9.94 -6.97 12.59
CA ASN A 174 11.09 -7.51 13.30
C ASN A 174 11.28 -9.02 13.09
N ASP A 175 10.21 -9.73 12.69
CA ASP A 175 10.22 -11.18 12.51
C ASP A 175 9.23 -11.61 11.41
N TYR A 176 9.72 -11.68 10.17
CA TYR A 176 8.91 -12.04 9.02
C TYR A 176 8.33 -13.47 9.07
N SER A 177 8.77 -14.34 9.99
CA SER A 177 8.14 -15.65 10.16
C SER A 177 6.72 -15.55 10.72
N LYS A 178 6.39 -14.43 11.39
CA LYS A 178 5.12 -14.23 12.09
C LYS A 178 4.12 -13.41 11.23
N PRO A 179 3.05 -14.02 10.71
CA PRO A 179 1.99 -13.28 10.02
C PRO A 179 1.22 -12.40 11.00
N ALA A 180 0.58 -11.35 10.48
CA ALA A 180 -0.13 -10.32 11.26
C ALA A 180 -1.14 -10.93 12.24
N ARG A 181 -1.83 -12.01 11.86
CA ARG A 181 -2.80 -12.70 12.74
C ARG A 181 -2.21 -13.26 14.05
N LEU A 182 -0.90 -13.48 14.12
CA LEU A 182 -0.24 -14.02 15.32
C LEU A 182 0.36 -12.94 16.22
N VAL A 183 0.59 -11.74 15.67
CA VAL A 183 1.29 -10.65 16.38
C VAL A 183 0.38 -9.47 16.69
N MET A 184 -0.68 -9.27 15.92
CA MET A 184 -1.64 -8.22 16.20
C MET A 184 -2.61 -8.64 17.28
N THR A 185 -2.67 -7.84 18.34
CA THR A 185 -3.80 -7.87 19.26
C THR A 185 -4.85 -6.84 18.84
N VAL A 186 -6.09 -7.03 19.28
CA VAL A 186 -7.22 -6.11 19.01
C VAL A 186 -6.90 -4.66 19.41
N LYS A 187 -5.98 -4.47 20.37
CA LYS A 187 -5.57 -3.16 20.91
C LYS A 187 -4.39 -2.51 20.19
N ASP A 188 -3.69 -3.19 19.29
CA ASP A 188 -2.56 -2.58 18.57
C ASP A 188 -3.08 -1.61 17.51
N GLU A 189 -2.96 -0.30 17.76
CA GLU A 189 -3.25 0.77 16.79
C GLU A 189 -2.09 1.01 15.82
N ASP A 190 -0.88 0.56 16.19
CA ASP A 190 0.34 0.80 15.44
C ASP A 190 0.52 -0.16 14.25
N ASN A 191 0.09 0.32 13.09
CA ASN A 191 0.35 -0.32 11.79
C ASN A 191 1.86 -0.34 11.43
N PHE A 192 2.69 0.44 12.12
CA PHE A 192 4.14 0.54 11.88
C PHE A 192 4.93 -0.72 12.26
N LYS A 193 4.32 -1.61 13.05
CA LYS A 193 4.93 -2.90 13.43
C LYS A 193 4.86 -3.93 12.31
N LEU A 194 4.05 -3.70 11.27
CA LEU A 194 3.83 -4.66 10.20
C LEU A 194 4.45 -4.22 8.88
N LYS A 195 4.94 -5.20 8.13
CA LYS A 195 5.44 -5.05 6.77
C LYS A 195 4.62 -5.93 5.82
N ALA A 196 4.11 -5.34 4.74
CA ALA A 196 3.58 -6.11 3.63
C ALA A 196 4.74 -6.71 2.83
N LEU A 197 4.72 -8.04 2.65
CA LEU A 197 5.67 -8.75 1.80
C LEU A 197 4.98 -9.18 0.51
N ASN A 198 5.77 -9.35 -0.55
CA ASN A 198 5.26 -9.97 -1.78
C ASN A 198 4.86 -11.43 -1.49
N MET A 199 3.78 -11.93 -2.11
CA MET A 199 3.37 -13.34 -2.00
C MET A 199 4.50 -14.34 -2.28
N ARG A 200 5.43 -14.02 -3.18
CA ARG A 200 6.64 -14.81 -3.43
C ARG A 200 7.53 -14.89 -2.19
N GLU A 201 7.81 -13.77 -1.54
CA GLU A 201 8.57 -13.73 -0.29
C GLU A 201 7.82 -14.46 0.83
N ASN A 202 6.50 -14.27 0.92
CA ASN A 202 5.65 -14.99 1.88
C ASN A 202 5.71 -16.51 1.70
N SER A 203 5.76 -16.99 0.45
CA SER A 203 5.86 -18.42 0.17
C SER A 203 7.13 -19.04 0.77
N ALA A 204 8.25 -18.29 0.78
CA ALA A 204 9.51 -18.68 1.39
C ALA A 204 9.37 -18.94 2.90
N PHE A 205 8.62 -18.09 3.58
CA PHE A 205 8.45 -18.17 5.04
C PHE A 205 7.35 -19.15 5.47
N THR A 206 6.43 -19.51 4.58
CA THR A 206 5.32 -20.42 4.91
C THR A 206 5.68 -21.87 4.64
N SER A 207 6.28 -22.19 3.49
CA SER A 207 6.66 -23.56 3.15
C SER A 207 7.86 -23.60 2.19
N THR A 208 8.90 -24.33 2.59
CA THR A 208 10.08 -24.58 1.74
C THR A 208 9.70 -25.27 0.43
N LEU A 209 8.70 -26.16 0.42
CA LEU A 209 8.20 -26.79 -0.80
C LEU A 209 7.46 -25.81 -1.72
N ALA A 210 6.66 -24.90 -1.15
CA ALA A 210 5.98 -23.85 -1.91
C ALA A 210 7.00 -22.87 -2.52
N GLY A 211 8.01 -22.44 -1.75
CA GLY A 211 9.08 -21.57 -2.22
C GLY A 211 9.92 -22.19 -3.34
N VAL A 212 10.33 -23.47 -3.22
CA VAL A 212 11.08 -24.19 -4.26
C VAL A 212 10.29 -24.33 -5.57
N SER A 213 8.96 -24.32 -5.49
CA SER A 213 8.08 -24.35 -6.68
C SER A 213 8.02 -23.00 -7.43
N PHE A 214 8.46 -21.90 -6.81
CA PHE A 214 8.50 -20.55 -7.41
C PHE A 214 9.91 -20.16 -7.87
N GLU A 215 10.30 -20.54 -9.09
CA GLU A 215 11.38 -20.03 -9.98
C GLU A 215 12.80 -19.69 -9.43
N ASP A 216 13.04 -19.54 -8.13
CA ASP A 216 14.34 -19.23 -7.51
C ASP A 216 14.57 -20.11 -6.28
N ILE A 217 15.01 -21.34 -6.56
CA ILE A 217 15.27 -22.39 -5.58
C ILE A 217 16.35 -21.96 -4.57
N LYS A 218 17.35 -21.17 -5.00
CA LYS A 218 18.52 -20.84 -4.19
C LYS A 218 18.16 -19.88 -3.06
N SER A 219 17.48 -18.78 -3.36
CA SER A 219 17.06 -17.82 -2.32
C SER A 219 16.08 -18.45 -1.33
N MET A 220 15.20 -19.32 -1.81
CA MET A 220 14.21 -20.03 -1.00
C MET A 220 14.86 -21.05 -0.05
N LEU A 221 15.90 -21.75 -0.49
CA LEU A 221 16.68 -22.65 0.38
C LEU A 221 17.39 -21.87 1.50
N THR A 222 18.01 -20.73 1.16
CA THR A 222 18.71 -19.89 2.14
C THR A 222 17.76 -19.30 3.19
N VAL A 223 16.56 -18.88 2.79
CA VAL A 223 15.53 -18.40 3.73
C VAL A 223 15.04 -19.54 4.62
N ALA A 224 14.86 -20.74 4.06
CA ALA A 224 14.46 -21.91 4.82
C ALA A 224 15.51 -22.29 5.88
N ASP A 225 16.79 -22.38 5.51
CA ASP A 225 17.87 -22.76 6.42
C ASP A 225 18.01 -21.77 7.59
N ASN A 226 17.85 -20.47 7.34
CA ASN A 226 17.90 -19.43 8.39
C ASN A 226 16.67 -19.43 9.34
N ARG A 227 15.60 -20.18 9.03
CA ARG A 227 14.38 -20.22 9.85
C ARG A 227 14.55 -21.06 11.12
N ASP A 228 15.34 -22.13 11.06
CA ASP A 228 15.46 -23.10 12.17
C ASP A 228 16.39 -22.66 13.29
N ASP A 229 17.34 -21.76 13.02
CA ASP A 229 18.24 -21.24 14.05
C ASP A 229 17.50 -20.40 15.13
N LYS A 230 16.23 -20.03 14.90
CA LYS A 230 15.46 -19.19 15.85
C LYS A 230 14.25 -19.85 16.50
N ASN A 231 13.68 -20.95 16.02
CA ASN A 231 12.55 -21.62 16.69
C ASN A 231 12.40 -23.09 16.23
N SER A 232 12.63 -24.03 17.14
CA SER A 232 12.47 -25.48 16.97
C SER A 232 11.01 -25.91 16.81
N VAL A 233 10.41 -25.68 15.65
CA VAL A 233 9.11 -26.27 15.27
C VAL A 233 9.36 -27.42 14.30
N SER A 234 8.73 -28.57 14.54
CA SER A 234 8.99 -29.82 13.82
C SER A 234 8.89 -29.68 12.29
N MET A 235 10.01 -29.84 11.59
CA MET A 235 10.08 -29.84 10.12
C MET A 235 9.20 -30.93 9.50
N GLY A 236 8.56 -30.59 8.38
CA GLY A 236 7.81 -31.54 7.56
C GLY A 236 8.73 -32.57 6.88
N ARG A 237 8.20 -33.77 6.56
CA ARG A 237 8.98 -34.87 5.96
C ARG A 237 9.69 -34.50 4.65
N ILE A 238 9.10 -33.63 3.85
CA ILE A 238 9.66 -33.17 2.57
C ILE A 238 10.79 -32.16 2.81
N GLU A 239 10.67 -31.33 3.84
CA GLU A 239 11.66 -30.34 4.23
C GLU A 239 12.94 -30.99 4.78
N LYS A 240 12.77 -32.06 5.58
CA LYS A 240 13.84 -32.97 5.99
C LYS A 240 14.58 -33.59 4.80
N ALA A 241 13.82 -34.09 3.82
CA ALA A 241 14.38 -34.73 2.63
C ALA A 241 15.19 -33.74 1.76
N ILE A 242 14.70 -32.51 1.59
CA ILE A 242 15.39 -31.46 0.83
C ILE A 242 16.71 -31.05 1.51
N ARG A 243 16.77 -31.07 2.84
CA ARG A 243 17.98 -30.71 3.63
C ARG A 243 18.92 -31.87 3.93
N GLY A 244 18.59 -33.09 3.53
CA GLY A 244 19.38 -34.28 3.87
C GLY A 244 19.38 -34.63 5.37
N LEU A 245 18.44 -34.09 6.14
CA LEU A 245 18.26 -34.40 7.57
C LEU A 245 17.34 -35.63 7.69
N ARG A 246 17.80 -36.69 8.36
CA ARG A 246 16.97 -37.89 8.63
C ARG A 246 15.99 -37.63 9.79
#